data_AF-A0A7H9BE67-F1
#
_entry.id   AF-A0A7H9BE67-F1
#
_cell.length_a   1.000
_cell.length_b   1.000
_cell.length_c   1.000
_cell.angle_alpha   90.00
_cell.angle_beta   90.00
_cell.angle_gamma   90.00
#
_symmetry.space_group_name_H-M   'P 1'
#
loop_
_entity.id
_entity.type
_entity.pdbx_description
1 polymer ?
#
loop_
_entity_poly.entity_id
_entity_poly.type
_entity_poly.pdbx_seq_one_letter_code
_entity_poly.pdbx_strand_id
1 'polypeptide(L)'
;MPQLILLNKPYGVICQFTPSPPHQCLADYVPIKDVYAAGRLDTDSEGLLLLTGNGALIHRITDPKHKLPKIYWVQVEGIPDEAALQALRAGGLDLGDFKTQPAGARIIEQPEIVWPRVPPIRERANIPTTWLEITIAEGKNRQVRRMTAKVGYPTLRLIRYAVGGYTLDNIPLGQFKKLNVAAPGVAKPEPSEPARPKQRGRRGPNKVR
;
A
#
# COMPACT_ATOMS: atom_id res chain seq x y z
N MET A 1 -12.00 -17.88 13.02
CA MET A 1 -11.39 -17.24 11.84
C MET A 1 -11.34 -15.73 12.07
N PRO A 2 -10.21 -15.04 11.88
CA PRO A 2 -10.15 -13.60 12.03
C PRO A 2 -11.07 -12.88 11.03
N GLN A 3 -11.72 -11.83 11.50
CA GLN A 3 -12.51 -10.93 10.66
C GLN A 3 -11.59 -9.93 9.97
N LEU A 4 -11.78 -9.76 8.66
CA LEU A 4 -11.16 -8.75 7.83
C LEU A 4 -12.27 -7.86 7.25
N ILE A 5 -12.08 -6.55 7.31
CA ILE A 5 -12.99 -5.57 6.74
C ILE A 5 -12.28 -4.90 5.56
N LEU A 6 -12.99 -4.81 4.44
CA LEU A 6 -12.55 -4.13 3.22
C LEU A 6 -13.39 -2.86 3.11
N LEU A 7 -12.79 -1.71 3.40
CA LEU A 7 -13.42 -0.40 3.26
C LEU A 7 -13.02 0.22 1.91
N ASN A 8 -13.99 0.75 1.17
CA ASN A 8 -13.70 1.68 0.09
C ASN A 8 -13.60 3.10 0.64
N LYS A 9 -12.39 3.53 1.03
CA LYS A 9 -12.17 4.81 1.73
C LYS A 9 -12.41 6.00 0.79
N PRO A 10 -13.30 6.93 1.14
CA PRO A 10 -13.48 8.16 0.35
C PRO A 10 -12.29 9.11 0.42
N TYR A 11 -12.22 10.02 -0.55
CA TYR A 11 -11.29 11.14 -0.55
C TYR A 11 -11.52 12.04 0.67
N GLY A 12 -10.46 12.64 1.22
CA GLY A 12 -10.55 13.59 2.33
C GLY A 12 -10.72 12.95 3.71
N VAL A 13 -10.92 11.63 3.78
CA VAL A 13 -11.02 10.87 5.03
C VAL A 13 -9.63 10.47 5.52
N ILE A 14 -9.31 10.78 6.78
CA ILE A 14 -8.03 10.40 7.40
C ILE A 14 -8.00 8.91 7.76
N CYS A 15 -6.84 8.28 7.64
CA CYS A 15 -6.64 6.87 7.98
C CYS A 15 -6.41 6.65 9.49
N GLN A 16 -7.40 7.01 10.31
CA GLN A 16 -7.44 6.77 11.76
C GLN A 16 -8.88 6.78 12.26
N PHE A 17 -9.16 6.14 13.39
CA PHE A 17 -10.50 6.15 14.02
C PHE A 17 -10.72 7.34 14.95
N THR A 18 -9.64 7.96 15.44
CA THR A 18 -9.74 9.16 16.28
C THR A 18 -10.15 10.37 15.43
N PRO A 19 -11.21 11.12 15.83
CA PRO A 19 -11.62 12.33 15.13
C PRO A 19 -10.48 13.34 14.97
N SER A 20 -10.39 14.00 13.81
CA SER A 20 -9.44 15.09 13.58
C SER A 20 -10.06 16.13 12.62
N PRO A 21 -10.88 17.06 13.14
CA PRO A 21 -11.44 18.13 12.34
C PRO A 21 -10.35 18.94 11.61
N PRO A 22 -10.62 19.40 10.36
CA PRO A 22 -11.91 19.38 9.67
C PRO A 22 -12.19 18.07 8.91
N HIS A 23 -11.30 17.08 8.97
CA HIS A 23 -11.44 15.85 8.20
C HIS A 23 -12.32 14.82 8.91
N GLN A 24 -13.13 14.10 8.13
CA GLN A 24 -13.78 12.86 8.59
C GLN A 24 -12.74 11.76 8.82
N CYS A 25 -13.07 10.82 9.70
CA CYS A 25 -12.22 9.71 10.12
C CYS A 25 -12.84 8.36 9.77
N LEU A 26 -12.13 7.26 10.04
CA LEU A 26 -12.62 5.91 9.71
C LEU A 26 -13.87 5.51 10.51
N ALA A 27 -14.06 6.09 11.72
CA ALA A 27 -15.23 5.79 12.56
C ALA A 27 -16.54 6.27 11.95
N ASP A 28 -16.50 7.29 11.08
CA ASP A 28 -17.67 7.81 10.36
C ASP A 28 -18.22 6.80 9.32
N TYR A 29 -17.39 5.85 8.91
CA TYR A 29 -17.71 4.87 7.86
C TYR A 29 -17.76 3.43 8.39
N VAL A 30 -17.04 3.14 9.49
CA VAL A 30 -16.90 1.78 10.04
C VAL A 30 -17.25 1.82 11.53
N PRO A 31 -18.52 1.57 11.90
CA PRO A 31 -18.98 1.56 13.30
C PRO A 31 -18.63 0.22 13.98
N ILE A 32 -17.37 -0.20 13.87
CA ILE A 32 -16.85 -1.44 14.45
C ILE A 32 -15.69 -1.08 15.36
N LYS A 33 -15.74 -1.54 16.60
CA LYS A 33 -14.69 -1.32 17.60
C LYS A 33 -13.53 -2.30 17.40
N ASP A 34 -12.37 -1.94 17.97
CA ASP A 34 -11.19 -2.80 18.06
C ASP A 34 -10.69 -3.33 16.71
N VAL A 35 -10.85 -2.54 15.65
CA VAL A 35 -10.28 -2.80 14.33
C VAL A 35 -9.31 -1.69 13.95
N TYR A 36 -8.21 -2.07 13.32
CA TYR A 36 -7.13 -1.15 12.97
C TYR A 36 -6.75 -1.33 11.49
N ALA A 37 -6.19 -0.27 10.91
CA ALA A 37 -5.74 -0.28 9.51
C ALA A 37 -4.55 -1.25 9.32
N ALA A 38 -4.74 -2.25 8.46
CA ALA A 38 -3.69 -3.12 7.97
C ALA A 38 -2.95 -2.44 6.81
N GLY A 39 -2.16 -1.42 7.18
CA GLY A 39 -1.51 -0.51 6.26
C GLY A 39 -2.29 0.79 6.08
N ARG A 40 -1.59 1.86 5.71
CA ARG A 40 -2.19 3.21 5.63
C ARG A 40 -2.61 3.55 4.20
N LEU A 41 -3.51 4.52 4.09
CA LEU A 41 -3.87 5.20 2.86
C LEU A 41 -3.92 6.70 3.16
N ASP A 42 -3.32 7.53 2.31
CA ASP A 42 -3.25 8.97 2.57
C ASP A 42 -4.64 9.62 2.53
N THR A 43 -4.79 10.76 3.21
CA THR A 43 -6.06 11.52 3.26
C THR A 43 -6.55 11.91 1.86
N ASP A 44 -5.64 12.28 0.96
CA ASP A 44 -5.90 12.68 -0.43
C ASP A 44 -6.04 11.48 -1.39
N SER A 45 -6.04 10.25 -0.86
CA SER A 45 -6.13 9.02 -1.63
C SER A 45 -7.42 8.25 -1.32
N GLU A 46 -7.86 7.45 -2.27
CA GLU A 46 -9.16 6.78 -2.28
C GLU A 46 -8.99 5.25 -2.39
N GLY A 47 -10.06 4.51 -2.12
CA GLY A 47 -10.14 3.09 -2.42
C GLY A 47 -9.80 2.16 -1.25
N LEU A 48 -9.34 0.96 -1.57
CA LEU A 48 -9.32 -0.18 -0.68
C LEU A 48 -8.42 0.06 0.54
N LEU A 49 -9.03 -0.01 1.73
CA LEU A 49 -8.36 -0.04 3.02
C LEU A 49 -8.78 -1.31 3.76
N LEU A 50 -7.78 -2.11 4.13
CA LEU A 50 -7.98 -3.32 4.91
C LEU A 50 -7.96 -2.98 6.41
N LEU A 51 -8.94 -3.47 7.16
CA LEU A 51 -9.09 -3.23 8.59
C LEU A 51 -9.30 -4.57 9.31
N THR A 52 -8.64 -4.78 10.45
CA THR A 52 -8.83 -5.98 11.28
C THR A 52 -8.39 -5.72 12.71
N GLY A 53 -8.97 -6.44 13.67
CA GLY A 53 -8.49 -6.49 15.06
C GLY A 53 -7.37 -7.52 15.28
N ASN A 54 -7.02 -8.31 14.25
CA ASN A 54 -6.01 -9.37 14.38
C ASN A 54 -4.61 -8.84 14.04
N GLY A 55 -3.76 -8.68 15.07
CA GLY A 55 -2.39 -8.18 14.90
C GLY A 55 -1.49 -9.02 13.99
N ALA A 56 -1.63 -10.35 13.99
CA ALA A 56 -0.85 -11.23 13.11
C ALA A 56 -1.23 -11.03 11.64
N LEU A 57 -2.51 -10.79 11.35
CA LEU A 57 -2.98 -10.47 10.01
C LEU A 57 -2.55 -9.07 9.56
N ILE A 58 -2.58 -8.08 10.45
CA ILE A 58 -2.00 -6.74 10.19
C ILE A 58 -0.54 -6.89 9.79
N HIS A 59 0.26 -7.54 10.63
CA HIS A 59 1.68 -7.77 10.36
C HIS A 59 1.87 -8.46 9.00
N ARG A 60 1.13 -9.53 8.71
CA ARG A 60 1.23 -10.23 7.43
C ARG A 60 0.94 -9.34 6.23
N ILE A 61 -0.04 -8.45 6.33
CA ILE A 61 -0.42 -7.54 5.25
C ILE A 61 0.61 -6.41 5.08
N THR A 62 1.16 -5.91 6.20
CA THR A 62 2.04 -4.73 6.19
C THR A 62 3.52 -5.04 6.08
N ASP A 63 3.95 -6.27 6.41
CA ASP A 63 5.37 -6.63 6.43
C ASP A 63 5.97 -6.45 5.02
N PRO A 64 7.00 -5.62 4.88
CA PRO A 64 7.73 -5.46 3.62
C PRO A 64 8.26 -6.77 3.02
N LYS A 65 8.45 -7.83 3.83
CA LYS A 65 8.88 -9.16 3.37
C LYS A 65 7.80 -9.92 2.61
N HIS A 66 6.53 -9.73 2.96
CA HIS A 66 5.41 -10.44 2.31
C HIS A 66 5.01 -9.82 0.97
N LYS A 67 5.44 -8.57 0.70
CA LYS A 67 5.38 -7.94 -0.63
C LYS A 67 4.03 -8.06 -1.33
N LEU A 68 2.91 -8.01 -0.57
CA LEU A 68 1.59 -8.10 -1.19
C LEU A 68 1.45 -7.01 -2.24
N PRO A 69 1.19 -7.38 -3.51
CA PRO A 69 1.07 -6.41 -4.58
C PRO A 69 -0.11 -5.50 -4.31
N LYS A 70 0.09 -4.21 -4.52
CA LYS A 70 -0.97 -3.20 -4.46
C LYS A 70 -1.18 -2.68 -5.86
N ILE A 71 -2.42 -2.75 -6.32
CA ILE A 71 -2.82 -2.23 -7.63
C ILE A 71 -3.48 -0.88 -7.39
N TYR A 72 -3.00 0.14 -8.10
CA TYR A 72 -3.51 1.49 -8.04
C TYR A 72 -4.02 1.90 -9.42
N TRP A 73 -5.20 2.52 -9.45
CA TRP A 73 -5.63 3.31 -10.58
C TRP A 73 -5.27 4.77 -10.32
N VAL A 74 -4.56 5.34 -11.28
CA VAL A 74 -3.89 6.62 -11.13
C VAL A 74 -4.29 7.51 -12.29
N GLN A 75 -4.99 8.60 -12.01
CA GLN A 75 -5.23 9.62 -13.02
C GLN A 75 -4.08 10.63 -12.94
N VAL A 76 -3.37 10.83 -14.04
CA VAL A 76 -2.25 11.76 -14.16
C VAL A 76 -2.56 12.88 -15.14
N GLU A 77 -1.88 14.02 -15.00
CA GLU A 77 -1.84 15.04 -16.05
C GLU A 77 -1.04 14.57 -17.25
N GLY A 78 -1.45 14.97 -18.45
CA GLY A 78 -0.79 14.62 -19.70
C GLY A 78 -1.06 13.18 -20.16
N ILE A 79 -0.30 12.78 -21.17
CA ILE A 79 -0.32 11.42 -21.75
C ILE A 79 1.09 10.85 -21.60
N PRO A 80 1.33 9.94 -20.63
CA PRO A 80 2.60 9.28 -20.47
C PRO A 80 3.07 8.59 -21.74
N ASP A 81 4.29 8.90 -22.16
CA ASP A 81 4.95 8.20 -23.26
C ASP A 81 5.52 6.85 -22.81
N GLU A 82 5.92 6.03 -23.79
CA GLU A 82 6.46 4.70 -23.50
C GLU A 82 7.77 4.77 -22.70
N ALA A 83 8.58 5.82 -22.88
CA ALA A 83 9.82 6.01 -22.11
C ALA A 83 9.52 6.20 -20.61
N ALA A 84 8.51 7.00 -20.26
CA ALA A 84 8.05 7.18 -18.89
C ALA A 84 7.48 5.88 -18.30
N LEU A 85 6.67 5.14 -19.07
CA LEU A 85 6.15 3.85 -18.65
C LEU A 85 7.28 2.83 -18.42
N GLN A 86 8.28 2.78 -19.29
CA GLN A 86 9.45 1.92 -19.13
C GLN A 86 10.29 2.31 -17.92
N ALA A 87 10.46 3.60 -17.63
CA ALA A 87 11.16 4.07 -16.43
C ALA A 87 10.43 3.63 -15.14
N LEU A 88 9.09 3.68 -15.12
CA LEU A 88 8.29 3.14 -14.02
C LEU A 88 8.45 1.61 -13.90
N ARG A 89 8.44 0.89 -15.03
CA ARG A 89 8.54 -0.57 -15.06
C ARG A 89 9.90 -1.09 -14.61
N ALA A 90 10.97 -0.50 -15.15
CA ALA A 90 12.35 -0.86 -14.81
C ALA A 90 12.68 -0.56 -13.34
N GLY A 91 12.04 0.45 -12.75
CA GLY A 91 12.33 0.91 -11.40
C GLY A 91 13.66 1.67 -11.32
N GLY A 92 14.26 1.73 -10.13
CA GLY A 92 15.49 2.47 -9.89
C GLY A 92 15.30 3.99 -9.84
N LEU A 93 14.06 4.48 -9.88
CA LEU A 93 13.76 5.91 -9.81
C LEU A 93 14.19 6.45 -8.46
N ASP A 94 15.11 7.40 -8.47
CA ASP A 94 15.56 8.08 -7.26
C ASP A 94 14.53 9.12 -6.82
N LEU A 95 13.84 8.80 -5.72
CA LEU A 95 12.85 9.69 -5.12
C LEU A 95 13.45 10.55 -4.00
N GLY A 96 14.72 10.37 -3.64
CA GLY A 96 15.44 11.11 -2.60
C GLY A 96 15.82 10.23 -1.40
N ASP A 97 14.83 9.64 -0.72
CA ASP A 97 15.04 8.77 0.45
C ASP A 97 15.18 7.29 0.07
N PHE A 98 14.76 6.90 -1.14
CA PHE A 98 14.94 5.56 -1.67
C PHE A 98 14.88 5.54 -3.20
N LYS A 99 15.38 4.45 -3.78
CA LYS A 99 15.16 4.09 -5.18
C LYS A 99 14.06 3.04 -5.29
N THR A 100 13.15 3.23 -6.24
CA THR A 100 12.01 2.32 -6.40
C THR A 100 12.44 0.95 -6.87
N GLN A 101 11.70 -0.08 -6.48
CA GLN A 101 11.74 -1.38 -7.15
C GLN A 101 11.04 -1.30 -8.53
N PRO A 102 11.24 -2.30 -9.39
CA PRO A 102 10.41 -2.49 -10.58
C PRO A 102 8.91 -2.50 -10.23
N ALA A 103 8.09 -1.97 -11.14
CA ALA A 103 6.64 -1.88 -10.96
C ALA A 103 5.89 -2.37 -12.21
N GLY A 104 4.62 -2.73 -12.05
CA GLY A 104 3.70 -2.78 -13.18
C GLY A 104 3.25 -1.35 -13.50
N ALA A 105 3.25 -0.97 -14.78
CA ALA A 105 2.71 0.31 -15.23
C ALA A 105 2.13 0.18 -16.64
N ARG A 106 0.85 0.50 -16.83
CA ARG A 106 0.20 0.51 -18.15
C ARG A 106 -0.88 1.58 -18.21
N ILE A 107 -1.11 2.12 -19.40
CA ILE A 107 -2.28 2.97 -19.67
C ILE A 107 -3.53 2.10 -19.66
N ILE A 108 -4.61 2.64 -19.10
CA ILE A 108 -5.93 2.02 -19.08
C ILE A 108 -6.97 3.07 -19.46
N GLU A 109 -8.13 2.62 -19.92
CA GLU A 109 -9.33 3.47 -19.92
C GLU A 109 -9.80 3.71 -18.48
N GLN A 110 -10.61 4.75 -18.28
CA GLN A 110 -11.22 4.98 -16.97
C GLN A 110 -12.04 3.75 -16.58
N PRO A 111 -11.75 3.09 -15.43
CA PRO A 111 -12.52 1.92 -15.03
C PRO A 111 -13.98 2.29 -14.74
N GLU A 112 -14.92 1.47 -15.21
CA GLU A 112 -16.36 1.73 -15.11
C GLU A 112 -16.86 1.87 -13.67
N ILE A 113 -16.23 1.17 -12.72
CA ILE A 113 -16.63 1.20 -11.30
C ILE A 113 -16.17 2.47 -10.57
N VAL A 114 -15.41 3.36 -11.22
CA VAL A 114 -14.89 4.58 -10.61
C VAL A 114 -16.01 5.60 -10.43
N TRP A 115 -16.22 6.01 -9.18
CA TRP A 115 -17.20 7.03 -8.79
C TRP A 115 -16.70 8.46 -9.06
N PRO A 116 -17.60 9.46 -9.13
CA PRO A 116 -17.23 10.87 -9.12
C PRO A 116 -16.53 11.27 -7.81
N ARG A 117 -15.48 12.09 -7.89
CA ARG A 117 -14.76 12.59 -6.70
C ARG A 117 -15.30 13.95 -6.25
N VAL A 118 -15.38 14.16 -4.93
CA VAL A 118 -15.69 15.46 -4.32
C VAL A 118 -14.56 15.88 -3.36
N PRO A 119 -13.91 17.05 -3.56
CA PRO A 119 -13.99 17.88 -4.77
C PRO A 119 -13.44 17.16 -6.01
N PRO A 120 -13.83 17.59 -7.23
CA PRO A 120 -13.31 17.00 -8.46
C PRO A 120 -11.79 17.17 -8.58
N ILE A 121 -11.19 16.50 -9.57
CA ILE A 121 -9.79 16.76 -9.93
C ILE A 121 -9.62 18.17 -10.47
N ARG A 122 -8.44 18.75 -10.25
CA ARG A 122 -8.10 20.05 -10.81
C ARG A 122 -7.74 19.85 -12.27
N GLU A 123 -8.72 19.98 -13.14
CA GLU A 123 -8.51 19.92 -14.57
C GLU A 123 -8.02 21.27 -15.11
N ARG A 124 -7.18 21.20 -16.14
CA ARG A 124 -6.71 22.37 -16.88
C ARG A 124 -7.21 22.22 -18.31
N ALA A 125 -7.93 23.22 -18.82
CA ALA A 125 -8.70 23.12 -20.07
C ALA A 125 -7.92 22.57 -21.28
N ASN A 126 -6.62 22.82 -21.35
CA ASN A 126 -5.77 22.43 -22.48
C ASN A 126 -4.76 21.32 -22.14
N ILE A 127 -4.93 20.61 -21.03
CA ILE A 127 -4.04 19.51 -20.63
C ILE A 127 -4.90 18.25 -20.44
N PRO A 128 -4.72 17.22 -21.30
CA PRO A 128 -5.46 15.98 -21.15
C PRO A 128 -5.09 15.28 -19.84
N THR A 129 -5.92 14.32 -19.43
CA THR A 129 -5.58 13.41 -18.32
C THR A 129 -5.60 11.98 -18.81
N THR A 130 -4.75 11.14 -18.21
CA THR A 130 -4.63 9.73 -18.56
C THR A 130 -4.77 8.86 -17.32
N TRP A 131 -5.45 7.74 -17.46
CA TRP A 131 -5.51 6.72 -16.42
C TRP A 131 -4.40 5.69 -16.60
N LEU A 132 -3.72 5.37 -15.50
CA LEU A 132 -2.71 4.34 -15.41
C LEU A 132 -3.15 3.29 -14.38
N GLU A 133 -2.82 2.05 -14.64
CA GLU A 133 -2.72 1.03 -13.61
C GLU A 133 -1.26 0.88 -13.19
N ILE A 134 -0.98 1.10 -11.90
CA ILE A 134 0.33 0.93 -11.30
C ILE A 134 0.29 -0.15 -10.24
N THR A 135 1.13 -1.17 -10.39
CA THR A 135 1.26 -2.26 -9.41
C THR A 135 2.61 -2.19 -8.71
N ILE A 136 2.60 -2.05 -7.38
CA ILE A 136 3.82 -2.05 -6.56
C ILE A 136 3.74 -3.06 -5.42
N ALA A 137 4.87 -3.70 -5.12
CA ALA A 137 5.01 -4.54 -3.93
C ALA A 137 5.53 -3.78 -2.70
N GLU A 138 5.88 -2.50 -2.88
CA GLU A 138 6.41 -1.62 -1.87
C GLU A 138 5.30 -0.84 -1.14
N GLY A 139 5.66 -0.06 -0.12
CA GLY A 139 4.72 0.71 0.70
C GLY A 139 5.35 1.98 1.27
N LYS A 140 6.15 2.69 0.46
CA LYS A 140 6.83 3.92 0.90
C LYS A 140 5.88 5.13 0.84
N ASN A 141 6.19 6.16 1.64
CA ASN A 141 5.34 7.35 1.74
C ASN A 141 5.15 8.01 0.37
N ARG A 142 3.88 8.22 -0.02
CA ARG A 142 3.45 8.86 -1.28
C ARG A 142 4.11 8.29 -2.54
N GLN A 143 4.56 7.03 -2.50
CA GLN A 143 5.41 6.43 -3.53
C GLN A 143 4.86 6.59 -4.94
N VAL A 144 3.60 6.19 -5.18
CA VAL A 144 2.98 6.26 -6.52
C VAL A 144 2.96 7.69 -7.05
N ARG A 145 2.58 8.68 -6.22
CA ARG A 145 2.55 10.10 -6.62
C ARG A 145 3.94 10.65 -6.93
N ARG A 146 4.94 10.22 -6.16
CA ARG A 146 6.34 10.63 -6.36
C ARG A 146 6.91 10.00 -7.62
N MET A 147 6.58 8.74 -7.90
CA MET A 147 6.98 8.03 -9.12
C MET A 147 6.45 8.72 -10.37
N THR A 148 5.14 8.97 -10.43
CA THR A 148 4.51 9.60 -11.60
C THR A 148 5.00 11.03 -11.82
N ALA A 149 5.16 11.82 -10.76
CA ALA A 149 5.77 13.15 -10.84
C ALA A 149 7.24 13.10 -11.31
N LYS A 150 8.03 12.11 -10.86
CA LYS A 150 9.44 11.94 -11.25
C LYS A 150 9.60 11.69 -12.75
N VAL A 151 8.65 10.99 -13.37
CA VAL A 151 8.62 10.74 -14.81
C VAL A 151 7.88 11.82 -15.61
N GLY A 152 7.48 12.93 -14.96
CA GLY A 152 6.92 14.11 -15.63
C GLY A 152 5.39 14.20 -15.67
N TYR A 153 4.66 13.27 -15.06
CA TYR A 153 3.20 13.18 -15.15
C TYR A 153 2.56 13.18 -13.74
N PRO A 154 2.40 14.34 -13.08
CA PRO A 154 1.89 14.42 -11.71
C PRO A 154 0.51 13.75 -11.53
N THR A 155 0.33 13.05 -10.41
CA THR A 155 -0.94 12.40 -10.07
C THR A 155 -2.01 13.39 -9.60
N LEU A 156 -3.16 13.38 -10.28
CA LEU A 156 -4.37 14.11 -9.93
C LEU A 156 -5.30 13.32 -9.00
N ARG A 157 -5.42 12.00 -9.24
CA ARG A 157 -6.29 11.09 -8.49
C ARG A 157 -5.59 9.75 -8.27
N LEU A 158 -5.75 9.19 -7.08
CA LEU A 158 -5.14 7.93 -6.71
C LEU A 158 -6.15 7.05 -5.99
N ILE A 159 -6.49 5.92 -6.61
CA ILE A 159 -7.41 4.93 -6.07
C ILE A 159 -6.64 3.63 -5.88
N ARG A 160 -6.54 3.11 -4.66
CA ARG A 160 -6.02 1.76 -4.45
C ARG A 160 -7.12 0.76 -4.76
N TYR A 161 -6.99 0.05 -5.88
CA TYR A 161 -7.97 -0.94 -6.31
C TYR A 161 -7.82 -2.26 -5.55
N ALA A 162 -6.58 -2.74 -5.36
CA ALA A 162 -6.34 -4.04 -4.77
C ALA A 162 -5.14 -4.06 -3.80
N VAL A 163 -5.19 -5.02 -2.87
CA VAL A 163 -4.08 -5.40 -1.98
C VAL A 163 -4.04 -6.93 -1.90
N GLY A 164 -3.01 -7.54 -2.49
CA GLY A 164 -2.94 -9.00 -2.63
C GLY A 164 -4.16 -9.52 -3.39
N GLY A 165 -4.87 -10.49 -2.81
CA GLY A 165 -6.10 -11.05 -3.38
C GLY A 165 -7.39 -10.30 -3.05
N TYR A 166 -7.32 -9.14 -2.38
CA TYR A 166 -8.49 -8.34 -2.01
C TYR A 166 -8.67 -7.18 -2.99
N THR A 167 -9.89 -6.97 -3.48
CA THR A 167 -10.24 -5.94 -4.47
C THR A 167 -11.38 -5.05 -3.97
N LEU A 168 -11.62 -3.94 -4.70
CA LEU A 168 -12.77 -3.05 -4.49
C LEU A 168 -14.09 -3.59 -5.06
N ASP A 169 -14.07 -4.77 -5.69
CA ASP A 169 -15.23 -5.28 -6.42
C ASP A 169 -16.45 -5.39 -5.51
N ASN A 170 -17.56 -4.81 -5.98
CA ASN A 170 -18.83 -4.79 -5.27
C ASN A 170 -18.76 -4.08 -3.89
N ILE A 171 -17.87 -3.11 -3.72
CA ILE A 171 -17.79 -2.27 -2.52
C ILE A 171 -17.99 -0.80 -2.91
N PRO A 172 -19.23 -0.27 -2.82
CA PRO A 172 -19.51 1.13 -3.12
C PRO A 172 -18.68 2.10 -2.27
N LEU A 173 -18.51 3.33 -2.74
CA LEU A 173 -17.76 4.36 -2.02
C LEU A 173 -18.28 4.55 -0.59
N GLY A 174 -17.37 4.60 0.39
CA GLY A 174 -17.72 4.77 1.80
C GLY A 174 -18.32 3.53 2.47
N GLN A 175 -18.64 2.49 1.70
CA GLN A 175 -19.14 1.22 2.23
C GLN A 175 -17.99 0.27 2.53
N PHE A 176 -18.28 -0.74 3.35
CA PHE A 176 -17.34 -1.79 3.66
C PHE A 176 -17.99 -3.18 3.59
N LYS A 177 -17.15 -4.19 3.34
CA LYS A 177 -17.53 -5.60 3.38
C LYS A 177 -16.75 -6.32 4.48
N LYS A 178 -17.41 -7.26 5.17
CA LYS A 178 -16.77 -8.16 6.14
C LYS A 178 -16.46 -9.50 5.48
N LEU A 179 -15.26 -10.01 5.73
CA LEU A 179 -14.81 -11.33 5.32
C LEU A 179 -14.28 -12.09 6.53
N ASN A 180 -14.53 -13.39 6.56
CA ASN A 180 -13.83 -14.29 7.46
C ASN A 180 -12.65 -14.88 6.69
N VAL A 181 -11.44 -14.63 7.15
CA VAL A 181 -10.23 -15.11 6.47
C VAL A 181 -9.55 -16.17 7.33
N ALA A 182 -8.84 -17.10 6.69
CA ALA A 182 -7.97 -18.01 7.42
C ALA A 182 -6.94 -17.18 8.20
N ALA A 183 -6.75 -17.52 9.48
CA ALA A 183 -5.67 -16.90 10.23
C ALA A 183 -4.35 -17.22 9.51
N PRO A 184 -3.39 -16.28 9.45
CA PRO A 184 -2.03 -16.64 9.10
C PRO A 184 -1.65 -17.84 9.97
N GLY A 185 -1.18 -18.93 9.36
CA GLY A 185 -0.61 -20.03 10.12
C GLY A 185 0.44 -19.43 11.05
N VAL A 186 0.21 -19.53 12.36
CA VAL A 186 1.19 -19.08 13.34
C VAL A 186 2.40 -19.96 13.10
N ALA A 187 3.45 -19.42 12.49
CA ALA A 187 4.74 -20.06 12.56
C ALA A 187 5.04 -20.19 14.04
N LYS A 188 5.02 -21.42 14.58
CA LYS A 188 5.53 -21.68 15.91
C LYS A 188 6.92 -21.02 15.97
N PRO A 189 7.28 -20.30 17.03
CA PRO A 189 8.66 -19.90 17.20
C PRO A 189 9.49 -21.17 17.08
N GLU A 190 10.41 -21.21 16.11
CA GLU A 190 11.40 -22.27 16.06
C GLU A 190 12.08 -22.29 17.44
N PRO A 191 12.23 -23.45 18.08
CA PRO A 191 12.99 -23.53 19.31
C PRO A 191 14.39 -23.01 19.00
N SER A 192 14.76 -21.90 19.65
CA SER A 192 16.11 -21.35 19.56
C SER A 192 17.09 -22.47 19.90
N GLU A 193 17.99 -22.80 18.97
CA GLU A 193 19.09 -23.71 19.25
C GLU A 193 19.81 -23.26 20.54
N PRO A 194 20.06 -24.17 21.49
CA PRO A 194 20.80 -23.81 22.68
C PRO A 194 22.18 -23.28 22.28
N ALA A 195 22.54 -22.13 22.83
CA ALA A 195 23.79 -21.45 22.57
C ALA A 195 24.97 -22.43 22.70
N ARG A 196 25.76 -22.57 21.62
CA ARG A 196 26.98 -23.37 21.63
C ARG A 196 27.92 -22.85 22.73
N PRO A 197 28.47 -23.73 23.59
CA PRO A 197 29.39 -23.30 24.63
C PRO A 197 30.65 -22.69 24.01
N LYS A 198 31.05 -21.52 24.51
CA LYS A 198 32.29 -20.82 24.13
C LYS A 198 33.48 -21.77 24.31
N GLN A 199 34.17 -22.11 23.21
CA GLN A 199 35.45 -22.81 23.29
C GLN A 199 36.45 -21.97 24.09
N ARG A 200 36.87 -22.48 25.24
CA ARG A 200 38.05 -21.97 25.97
C ARG A 200 39.28 -22.19 25.09
N GLY A 201 39.98 -21.10 24.77
CA GLY A 201 41.23 -21.12 24.01
C GLY A 201 42.25 -22.06 24.65
N ARG A 202 42.80 -22.97 23.83
CA ARG A 202 43.94 -23.81 24.20
C ARG A 202 45.20 -22.93 24.28
N ARG A 203 45.85 -22.91 25.44
CA ARG A 203 47.21 -22.41 25.63
C ARG A 203 48.15 -23.20 24.70
N GLY A 204 48.88 -22.49 23.84
CA GLY A 204 49.97 -23.06 23.07
C GLY A 204 51.15 -23.46 23.98
N PRO A 205 51.88 -24.54 23.67
CA PRO A 205 53.02 -24.96 24.47
C PRO A 205 54.22 -24.04 24.24
N ASN A 206 54.86 -23.68 25.35
CA ASN A 206 56.09 -22.90 25.41
C ASN A 206 57.23 -23.69 24.75
N LYS A 207 57.85 -23.17 23.69
CA LYS A 207 59.06 -23.76 23.10
C LYS A 207 60.28 -23.31 23.88
N VAL A 208 61.02 -24.27 24.42
CA VAL A 208 62.37 -24.13 24.95
C VAL A 208 63.36 -24.40 23.82
N ARG A 209 64.15 -23.40 23.44
CA ARG A 209 65.59 -23.44 23.15
C ARG A 209 66.08 -22.07 22.73
#